data_AF-A0A3S2BJR2-F1
#
_entry.id   AF-A0A3S2BJR2-F1
#
_cell.length_a   1.000
_cell.length_b   1.000
_cell.length_c   1.000
_cell.angle_alpha   90.00
_cell.angle_beta   90.00
_cell.angle_gamma   90.00
#
_symmetry.space_group_name_H-M   'P 1'
#
loop_
_entity.id
_entity.type
_entity.pdbx_description
1 polymer ?
#
loop_
_entity_poly.entity_id
_entity_poly.type
_entity_poly.pdbx_seq_one_letter_code
_entity_poly.pdbx_strand_id
1 'polypeptide(L)'
;MSAFEPQVGPSDLDDIIAAVRQLQQGGGKLPSERDLAEHLSVKRHQLRKALEVLRLSGDLKPARARRAPTALPRYGEELVRVTNPIEVLELRLIMEPGLARLASLRASSFETARILDAATTPENAPSGEVDFA
;
A
#
# COMPACT_ATOMS: atom_id res chain seq x y z
N MET A 1 -10.70 -43.44 4.89
CA MET A 1 -11.61 -42.42 5.45
C MET A 1 -11.05 -42.00 6.80
N SER A 2 -10.16 -41.02 6.82
CA SER A 2 -9.69 -40.39 8.06
C SER A 2 -10.39 -39.06 8.18
N ALA A 3 -11.17 -38.93 9.26
CA ALA A 3 -11.91 -37.73 9.59
C ALA A 3 -10.92 -36.60 9.89
N PHE A 4 -10.97 -35.53 9.11
CA PHE A 4 -10.19 -34.33 9.34
C PHE A 4 -10.89 -33.52 10.45
N GLU A 5 -10.27 -33.47 11.62
CA GLU A 5 -10.80 -32.75 12.78
C GLU A 5 -10.87 -31.23 12.49
N PRO A 6 -11.94 -30.55 12.94
CA PRO A 6 -12.03 -29.11 12.82
C PRO A 6 -11.04 -28.47 13.81
N GLN A 7 -9.90 -27.99 13.29
CA GLN A 7 -9.06 -27.07 14.06
C GLN A 7 -9.91 -25.83 14.37
N VAL A 8 -10.08 -25.54 15.65
CA VAL A 8 -10.79 -24.34 16.14
C VAL A 8 -10.10 -23.14 15.52
N GLY A 9 -10.75 -22.57 14.50
CA GLY A 9 -10.27 -21.36 13.86
C GLY A 9 -10.17 -20.24 14.91
N PRO A 10 -9.20 -19.32 14.78
CA PRO A 10 -9.03 -18.20 15.69
C PRO A 10 -10.37 -17.47 15.87
N SER A 11 -10.98 -17.60 17.05
CA SER A 11 -12.30 -17.01 17.31
C SER A 11 -12.19 -15.54 17.70
N ASP A 12 -11.03 -15.13 18.20
CA ASP A 12 -10.76 -13.76 18.61
C ASP A 12 -10.15 -12.94 17.48
N LEU A 13 -10.46 -11.65 17.45
CA LEU A 13 -10.01 -10.72 16.43
C LEU A 13 -8.48 -10.61 16.39
N ASP A 14 -7.85 -10.63 17.56
CA ASP A 14 -6.40 -10.51 17.71
C ASP A 14 -5.66 -11.72 17.13
N ASP A 15 -6.22 -12.92 17.27
CA ASP A 15 -5.64 -14.13 16.68
C ASP A 15 -5.69 -14.10 15.15
N ILE A 16 -6.80 -13.58 14.57
CA ILE A 16 -6.93 -13.39 13.12
C ILE A 16 -5.91 -12.36 12.62
N ILE A 17 -5.70 -11.27 13.37
CA ILE A 17 -4.70 -10.25 13.07
C ILE A 17 -3.28 -10.87 13.07
N ALA A 18 -2.95 -11.65 14.09
CA ALA A 18 -1.66 -12.33 14.20
C ALA A 18 -1.42 -13.29 13.04
N ALA A 19 -2.42 -14.11 12.68
CA ALA A 19 -2.33 -15.05 11.56
C ALA A 19 -2.10 -14.34 10.21
N VAL A 20 -2.79 -13.22 9.96
CA VAL A 20 -2.61 -12.43 8.74
C VAL A 20 -1.21 -11.79 8.68
N ARG A 21 -0.68 -11.28 9.80
CA ARG A 21 0.69 -10.74 9.87
C ARG A 21 1.75 -11.82 9.54
N GLN A 22 1.58 -13.03 10.08
CA GLN A 22 2.50 -14.13 9.82
C GLN A 22 2.53 -14.52 8.33
N LEU A 23 1.35 -14.57 7.68
CA LEU A 23 1.28 -14.80 6.23
C LEU A 23 1.97 -13.70 5.42
N GLN A 24 1.87 -12.45 5.86
CA GLN A 24 2.51 -11.31 5.18
C GLN A 24 4.05 -11.35 5.27
N GLN A 25 4.60 -11.80 6.41
CA GLN A 25 6.05 -11.97 6.58
C GLN A 25 6.65 -13.03 5.65
N GLY A 26 5.85 -13.99 5.17
CA GLY A 26 6.25 -14.97 4.17
C GLY A 26 6.49 -14.39 2.76
N GLY A 27 6.35 -13.07 2.57
CA GLY A 27 6.68 -12.37 1.32
C GLY A 27 5.65 -12.53 0.19
N GLY A 28 4.60 -13.32 0.40
CA GLY A 28 3.53 -13.53 -0.57
C GLY A 28 2.51 -12.40 -0.59
N LYS A 29 1.97 -12.10 -1.79
CA LYS A 29 0.77 -11.28 -1.90
C LYS A 29 -0.39 -12.02 -1.24
N LEU A 30 -1.12 -11.35 -0.35
CA LEU A 30 -2.30 -11.93 0.28
C LEU A 30 -3.31 -12.38 -0.81
N PRO A 31 -3.86 -13.61 -0.71
CA PRO A 31 -4.87 -14.09 -1.63
C PRO A 31 -6.17 -13.31 -1.48
N SER A 32 -7.19 -13.66 -2.27
CA SER A 32 -8.48 -12.97 -2.17
C SER A 32 -9.08 -13.10 -0.76
N GLU A 33 -9.92 -12.15 -0.34
CA GLU A 33 -10.59 -12.21 0.98
C GLU A 33 -11.37 -13.53 1.16
N ARG A 34 -11.91 -14.07 0.06
CA ARG A 34 -12.63 -15.34 0.08
C ARG A 34 -11.68 -16.50 0.40
N ASP A 35 -10.62 -16.64 -0.38
CA ASP A 35 -9.67 -17.75 -0.23
C ASP A 35 -8.93 -17.66 1.11
N LEU A 36 -8.63 -16.43 1.57
CA LEU A 36 -7.99 -16.20 2.87
C LEU A 36 -8.90 -16.61 4.03
N ALA A 37 -10.22 -16.37 3.93
CA ALA A 37 -11.17 -16.81 4.95
C ALA A 37 -11.31 -18.34 4.98
N GLU A 38 -11.29 -18.98 3.81
CA GLU A 38 -11.29 -20.44 3.67
C GLU A 38 -10.00 -21.05 4.26
N HIS A 39 -8.82 -20.50 3.93
CA HIS A 39 -7.52 -20.97 4.46
C HIS A 39 -7.40 -20.82 5.98
N LEU A 40 -7.88 -19.70 6.54
CA LEU A 40 -7.83 -19.45 7.98
C LEU A 40 -9.00 -20.08 8.75
N SER A 41 -9.95 -20.73 8.06
CA SER A 41 -11.17 -21.30 8.64
C SER A 41 -11.98 -20.31 9.51
N VAL A 42 -12.06 -19.05 9.08
CA VAL A 42 -12.76 -17.96 9.79
C VAL A 42 -13.95 -17.45 8.99
N LYS A 43 -14.93 -16.85 9.68
CA LYS A 43 -16.05 -16.20 8.98
C LYS A 43 -15.54 -14.94 8.28
N ARG A 44 -15.98 -14.74 7.03
CA ARG A 44 -15.57 -13.59 6.19
C ARG A 44 -15.74 -12.22 6.86
N HIS A 45 -16.78 -12.06 7.68
CA HIS A 45 -17.00 -10.79 8.39
C HIS A 45 -15.97 -10.53 9.50
N GLN A 46 -15.46 -11.58 10.16
CA GLN A 46 -14.39 -11.45 11.16
C GLN A 46 -13.07 -11.10 10.47
N LEU A 47 -12.75 -11.80 9.37
CA LEU A 47 -11.59 -11.47 8.56
C LEU A 47 -11.63 -10.04 8.03
N ARG A 48 -12.79 -9.57 7.58
CA ARG A 48 -12.94 -8.18 7.12
C ARG A 48 -12.61 -7.16 8.20
N LYS A 49 -13.10 -7.38 9.43
CA LYS A 49 -12.77 -6.52 10.59
C LYS A 49 -11.26 -6.53 10.88
N ALA A 50 -10.63 -7.70 10.90
CA ALA A 50 -9.19 -7.81 11.11
C ALA A 50 -8.39 -7.05 10.03
N LEU A 51 -8.75 -7.23 8.76
CA LEU A 51 -8.12 -6.54 7.63
C LEU A 51 -8.36 -5.02 7.68
N GLU A 52 -9.50 -4.56 8.20
CA GLU A 52 -9.79 -3.15 8.39
C GLU A 52 -8.90 -2.54 9.48
N VAL A 53 -8.76 -3.20 10.63
CA VAL A 53 -7.84 -2.79 11.70
C VAL A 53 -6.39 -2.74 11.21
N LEU A 54 -5.94 -3.75 10.47
CA LEU A 54 -4.61 -3.79 9.88
C LEU A 54 -4.37 -2.68 8.84
N ARG A 55 -5.40 -2.25 8.11
CA ARG A 55 -5.30 -1.11 7.18
C ARG A 55 -5.29 0.23 7.92
N LEU A 56 -6.10 0.36 8.97
CA LEU A 56 -6.18 1.57 9.80
C LEU A 56 -4.87 1.81 10.57
N SER A 57 -4.25 0.75 11.08
CA SER A 57 -2.93 0.79 11.71
C SER A 57 -1.79 0.94 10.70
N GLY A 58 -2.07 0.72 9.41
CA GLY A 58 -1.09 0.89 8.35
C GLY A 58 -0.11 -0.28 8.20
N ASP A 59 -0.49 -1.47 8.65
CA ASP A 59 0.23 -2.73 8.38
C ASP A 59 -0.09 -3.29 6.97
N LEU A 60 -1.27 -2.94 6.43
CA LEU A 60 -1.74 -3.37 5.12
C LEU A 60 -2.02 -2.20 4.17
N LYS A 61 -1.80 -2.46 2.87
CA LYS A 61 -2.22 -1.58 1.77
C LYS A 61 -3.71 -1.22 1.90
N PRO A 62 -4.10 0.05 1.67
CA PRO A 62 -5.49 0.43 1.52
C PRO A 62 -6.19 -0.45 0.49
N ALA A 63 -7.46 -0.77 0.71
CA ALA A 63 -8.23 -1.53 -0.26
C ALA A 63 -8.26 -0.77 -1.59
N ARG A 64 -7.76 -1.38 -2.67
CA ARG A 64 -7.75 -0.75 -3.99
C ARG A 64 -9.20 -0.48 -4.41
N ALA A 65 -9.55 0.78 -4.63
CA ALA A 65 -10.84 1.13 -5.20
C ALA A 65 -10.99 0.41 -6.55
N ARG A 66 -12.14 -0.23 -6.79
CA ARG A 66 -12.39 -1.05 -8.00
C ARG A 66 -12.39 -0.23 -9.30
N ARG A 67 -12.36 1.10 -9.20
CA ARG A 67 -12.30 2.04 -10.32
C ARG A 67 -10.88 2.59 -10.41
N ALA A 68 -10.22 2.32 -11.52
CA ALA A 68 -9.03 3.09 -11.89
C ALA A 68 -9.44 4.57 -11.96
N PRO A 69 -8.60 5.51 -11.49
CA PRO A 69 -8.83 6.91 -11.79
C PRO A 69 -8.95 7.05 -13.31
N THR A 70 -10.03 7.70 -13.75
CA THR A 70 -10.19 8.18 -15.13
C THR A 70 -8.89 8.83 -15.58
N ALA A 71 -8.42 8.47 -16.78
CA ALA A 71 -7.16 8.93 -17.33
C ALA A 71 -6.93 10.41 -16.99
N LEU A 72 -5.82 10.69 -16.32
CA LEU A 72 -5.43 12.05 -15.98
C LEU A 72 -5.43 12.89 -17.26
N PRO A 73 -5.98 14.11 -17.23
CA PRO A 73 -5.99 14.95 -18.41
C PRO A 73 -4.56 15.22 -18.89
N ARG A 74 -4.32 14.98 -20.18
CA ARG A 74 -3.01 15.17 -20.83
C ARG A 74 -2.77 16.66 -21.09
N TYR A 75 -2.39 17.41 -20.05
CA TYR A 75 -2.01 18.83 -20.19
C TYR A 75 -0.51 19.05 -20.49
N GLY A 76 0.26 17.97 -20.68
CA GLY A 76 1.73 18.00 -20.63
C GLY A 76 2.41 19.00 -21.58
N GLU A 77 2.02 19.04 -22.85
CA GLU A 77 2.70 19.91 -23.84
C GLU A 77 2.29 21.38 -23.76
N GLU A 78 1.10 21.68 -23.26
CA GLU A 78 0.60 23.06 -23.14
C GLU A 78 1.18 23.75 -21.91
N LEU A 79 1.25 23.02 -20.78
CA LEU A 79 1.88 23.49 -19.53
C LEU A 79 3.35 23.90 -19.74
N VAL A 80 4.11 23.12 -20.50
CA VAL A 80 5.53 23.43 -20.79
C VAL A 80 5.69 24.75 -21.56
N ARG A 81 4.70 25.17 -22.35
CA ARG A 81 4.74 26.44 -23.10
C ARG A 81 4.40 27.66 -22.26
N VAL A 82 3.78 27.48 -21.10
CA VAL A 82 3.25 28.57 -20.25
C VAL A 82 3.92 28.67 -18.89
N THR A 83 5.07 28.00 -18.71
CA THR A 83 5.80 27.92 -17.44
C THR A 83 7.30 27.92 -17.68
N ASN A 84 8.07 28.40 -16.69
CA ASN A 84 9.53 28.36 -16.67
C ASN A 84 10.02 27.42 -15.52
N PRO A 85 11.08 26.61 -15.73
CA PRO A 85 11.72 25.83 -14.67
C PRO A 85 12.00 26.59 -13.36
N ILE A 86 12.33 27.88 -13.41
CA ILE A 86 12.55 28.68 -12.19
C ILE A 86 11.26 28.81 -11.37
N GLU A 87 10.12 29.13 -12.02
CA GLU A 87 8.82 29.25 -11.36
C GLU A 87 8.39 27.91 -10.73
N VAL A 88 8.70 26.80 -11.41
CA VAL A 88 8.47 25.45 -10.88
C VAL A 88 9.31 25.22 -9.64
N LEU A 89 10.60 25.53 -9.67
CA LEU A 89 11.49 25.35 -8.52
C LEU A 89 11.07 26.22 -7.32
N GLU A 90 10.65 27.46 -7.56
CA GLU A 90 10.12 28.35 -6.52
C GLU A 90 8.87 27.74 -5.85
N LEU A 91 7.91 27.26 -6.65
CA LEU A 91 6.71 26.61 -6.14
C LEU A 91 7.05 25.34 -5.33
N ARG A 92 7.99 24.52 -5.83
CA ARG A 92 8.44 23.30 -5.14
C ARG A 92 9.04 23.63 -3.78
N LEU A 93 9.88 24.66 -3.68
CA LEU A 93 10.48 25.10 -2.42
C LEU A 93 9.44 25.61 -1.41
N ILE A 94 8.35 26.23 -1.88
CA ILE A 94 7.26 26.68 -1.01
C ILE A 94 6.43 25.49 -0.48
N MET A 95 6.16 24.50 -1.33
CA MET A 95 5.18 23.44 -1.05
C MET A 95 5.79 22.14 -0.50
N GLU A 96 6.81 21.60 -1.18
CA GLU A 96 7.32 20.25 -0.93
C GLU A 96 7.91 20.07 0.47
N PRO A 97 8.68 21.02 1.05
CA PRO A 97 9.21 20.83 2.40
C PRO A 97 8.12 20.70 3.47
N GLY A 98 7.03 21.48 3.35
CA GLY A 98 5.88 21.40 4.25
C GLY A 98 5.16 20.05 4.12
N LEU A 99 4.97 19.58 2.89
CA LEU A 99 4.38 18.27 2.61
C LEU A 99 5.24 17.13 3.17
N ALA A 100 6.56 17.19 2.96
CA ALA A 100 7.51 16.19 3.47
C ALA A 100 7.49 16.11 5.00
N ARG A 101 7.46 17.26 5.68
CA ARG A 101 7.33 17.32 7.15
C ARG A 101 6.00 16.73 7.64
N LEU A 102 4.89 17.01 6.97
CA LEU A 102 3.60 16.44 7.36
C LEU A 102 3.57 14.93 7.12
N ALA A 103 4.15 14.47 6.01
CA ALA A 103 4.31 13.05 5.71
C ALA A 103 5.15 12.35 6.77
N SER A 104 6.29 12.92 7.19
CA SER A 104 7.14 12.29 8.22
C SER A 104 6.44 12.15 9.57
N LEU A 105 5.50 13.04 9.91
CA LEU A 105 4.75 13.00 11.17
C LEU A 105 3.52 12.09 11.13
N ARG A 106 2.96 11.83 9.95
CA ARG A 106 1.64 11.17 9.79
C ARG A 106 1.68 9.87 9.00
N ALA A 107 2.78 9.57 8.31
CA ALA A 107 2.90 8.38 7.49
C ALA A 107 2.74 7.12 8.35
N SER A 108 1.93 6.20 7.86
CA SER A 108 1.90 4.83 8.36
C SER A 108 3.20 4.09 8.04
N SER A 109 3.47 3.03 8.79
CA SER A 109 4.54 2.06 8.50
C SER A 109 4.53 1.59 7.04
N PHE A 110 3.34 1.30 6.49
CA PHE A 110 3.19 0.94 5.09
C PHE A 110 3.55 2.08 4.11
N GLU A 111 3.18 3.32 4.41
CA GLU A 111 3.56 4.48 3.57
C GLU A 111 5.05 4.77 3.63
N THR A 112 5.67 4.68 4.80
CA THR A 112 7.14 4.80 4.96
C THR A 112 7.85 3.73 4.14
N ALA A 113 7.39 2.47 4.18
CA ALA A 113 7.96 1.40 3.38
C ALA A 113 7.86 1.68 1.87
N ARG A 114 6.73 2.24 1.40
CA ARG A 114 6.60 2.66 0.00
C ARG A 114 7.54 3.79 -0.40
N ILE A 115 7.75 4.76 0.49
CA ILE A 115 8.68 5.87 0.23
C ILE A 115 10.11 5.32 0.12
N LEU A 116 10.52 4.40 0.99
CA LEU A 116 11.84 3.77 0.95
C LEU A 116 12.05 2.94 -0.33
N ASP A 117 11.05 2.16 -0.73
CA ASP A 117 11.05 1.38 -1.98
C ASP A 117 11.23 2.30 -3.20
N ALA A 118 10.50 3.43 -3.26
CA ALA A 118 10.62 4.41 -4.33
C ALA A 118 11.92 5.24 -4.29
N ALA A 119 12.49 5.47 -3.10
CA ALA A 119 13.72 6.23 -2.93
C ALA A 119 14.99 5.40 -3.18
N THR A 120 14.85 4.09 -3.37
CA THR A 120 15.97 3.19 -3.62
C THR A 120 16.03 2.85 -5.11
N THR A 121 17.06 3.35 -5.79
CA THR A 121 17.36 2.91 -7.15
C THR A 121 18.08 1.56 -7.09
N PRO A 122 17.58 0.49 -7.75
CA PRO A 122 18.27 -0.79 -7.81
C PRO A 122 19.70 -0.66 -8.38
N GLU A 123 20.65 -1.46 -7.90
CA GLU A 123 22.08 -1.39 -8.31
C GLU A 123 22.30 -1.47 -9.83
N ASN A 124 21.39 -2.11 -10.58
CA ASN A 124 21.47 -2.29 -12.03
C ASN A 124 20.41 -1.49 -12.81
N ALA A 125 19.80 -0.47 -12.21
CA ALA A 125 18.83 0.35 -12.92
C ALA A 125 19.54 1.21 -14.00
N PRO A 126 19.10 1.16 -15.26
CA PRO A 126 19.64 2.03 -16.30
C PRO A 126 19.41 3.50 -15.93
N SER A 127 20.48 4.30 -15.99
CA SER A 127 20.43 5.74 -15.70
C SER A 127 19.45 6.43 -16.64
N GLY A 128 18.40 7.04 -16.09
CA GLY A 128 17.44 7.87 -16.81
C GLY A 128 16.17 7.18 -17.32
N GLU A 129 16.09 5.84 -17.37
CA GLU A 129 14.82 5.17 -17.71
C GLU A 129 13.83 5.15 -16.52
N VAL A 130 14.35 5.13 -15.30
CA VAL A 130 13.55 5.14 -14.06
C VAL A 130 12.84 6.48 -13.80
N ASP A 131 13.31 7.57 -14.41
CA ASP A 131 12.74 8.91 -14.21
C ASP A 131 11.45 9.16 -15.03
N PHE A 132 11.15 8.29 -16.00
CA PHE A 132 10.00 8.42 -16.91
C PHE A 132 8.89 7.37 -16.72
N ALA A 133 9.04 6.44 -15.76
CA ALA A 133 8.10 5.35 -15.49
C ALA A 133 7.09 5.70 -14.38
#